data_AF-A0AAW2WNT8-F1
#
_entry.id   AF-A0AAW2WNT8-F1
#
_cell.length_a   1.000
_cell.length_b   1.000
_cell.length_c   1.000
_cell.angle_alpha   90.00
_cell.angle_beta   90.00
_cell.angle_gamma   90.00
#
_symmetry.space_group_name_H-M   'P 1'
#
loop_
_entity.id
_entity.type
_entity.pdbx_description
1 polymer ?
#
loop_
_entity_poly.entity_id
_entity_poly.type
_entity_poly.pdbx_seq_one_letter_code
_entity_poly.pdbx_strand_id
1 'polypeptide(L)'
;MFKGRQNAPASPRKLDIGEIDTRAPFQSVKAAVSLFGEVGSPKSSPVAKKSKAEERVLEKETQHHMMLRELDCYRDQLRSAETAKAQALRELQRANRTLEELTNKLEILSESKQASIEAAEAARIRTKELEELQSLRAQQVTMRGKWTLKRKENDTRPVRQN
;
A
#
# COMPACT_ATOMS: atom_id res chain seq x y z
N MET A 1 36.08 -46.94 53.81
CA MET A 1 35.88 -48.40 53.70
C MET A 1 34.77 -48.66 52.70
N PHE A 2 35.03 -49.47 51.68
CA PHE A 2 34.05 -49.93 50.70
C PHE A 2 33.28 -51.15 51.24
N LYS A 3 31.97 -51.23 50.96
CA LYS A 3 31.32 -52.50 50.61
C LYS A 3 30.09 -52.20 49.76
N GLY A 4 30.18 -52.54 48.48
CA GLY A 4 29.03 -52.63 47.58
C GLY A 4 28.45 -54.04 47.55
N ARG A 5 27.22 -54.15 47.02
CA ARG A 5 26.61 -55.26 46.27
C ARG A 5 25.12 -54.88 46.08
N GLN A 6 24.68 -54.33 44.93
CA GLN A 6 24.46 -54.89 43.58
C GLN A 6 23.02 -55.43 43.35
N ASN A 7 22.33 -54.75 42.42
CA ASN A 7 21.35 -55.20 41.41
C ASN A 7 19.93 -55.69 41.79
N ALA A 8 18.96 -54.77 41.60
CA ALA A 8 17.80 -54.78 40.65
C ALA A 8 16.95 -56.07 40.46
N PRO A 9 15.62 -56.00 40.16
CA PRO A 9 15.01 -54.96 39.31
C PRO A 9 13.64 -54.37 39.74
N ALA A 10 13.43 -53.14 39.25
CA ALA A 10 12.18 -52.50 38.86
C ALA A 10 10.87 -53.14 39.32
N SER A 11 10.28 -52.60 40.38
CA SER A 11 8.83 -52.62 40.53
C SER A 11 8.24 -51.64 39.51
N PRO A 12 7.41 -52.07 38.55
CA PRO A 12 6.60 -51.14 37.80
C PRO A 12 5.68 -50.48 38.81
N ARG A 13 5.81 -49.16 38.97
CA ARG A 13 4.78 -48.37 39.65
C ARG A 13 3.50 -48.61 38.87
N LYS A 14 2.53 -49.32 39.47
CA LYS A 14 1.16 -49.36 38.97
C LYS A 14 0.73 -47.91 38.84
N LEU A 15 0.68 -47.42 37.62
CA LEU A 15 -0.07 -46.25 37.26
C LEU A 15 -1.52 -46.64 37.56
N ASP A 16 -2.07 -46.07 38.63
CA ASP A 16 -3.49 -46.11 38.95
C ASP A 16 -4.19 -45.19 37.93
N ILE A 17 -4.20 -45.64 36.67
CA ILE A 17 -5.07 -45.11 35.64
C ILE A 17 -6.41 -45.75 35.95
N GLY A 18 -7.30 -45.00 36.59
CA GLY A 18 -8.67 -45.44 36.83
C GLY A 18 -9.24 -45.98 35.52
N GLU A 19 -9.53 -47.28 35.50
CA GLU A 19 -10.08 -47.98 34.35
C GLU A 19 -11.40 -47.30 33.98
N ILE A 20 -11.39 -46.47 32.94
CA ILE A 20 -12.61 -45.89 32.41
C ILE A 20 -13.32 -47.03 31.70
N ASP A 21 -14.54 -47.32 32.13
CA ASP A 21 -15.42 -48.29 31.48
C ASP A 21 -15.72 -47.81 30.05
N THR A 22 -14.95 -48.32 29.07
CA THR A 22 -15.13 -48.04 27.63
C THR A 22 -16.08 -49.03 26.97
N ARG A 23 -16.90 -49.76 27.74
CA ARG A 23 -17.94 -50.61 27.15
C ARG A 23 -18.88 -49.72 26.35
N ALA A 24 -19.21 -50.18 25.14
CA ALA A 24 -20.18 -49.47 24.31
C ALA A 24 -21.49 -49.32 25.11
N PRO A 25 -22.06 -48.10 25.20
CA PRO A 25 -23.26 -47.84 26.00
C PRO A 25 -24.46 -48.68 25.57
N PHE A 26 -24.42 -49.21 24.34
CA PHE A 26 -25.32 -50.23 23.81
C PHE A 26 -24.52 -51.18 22.92
N GLN A 27 -24.92 -52.47 22.89
CA GLN A 27 -24.21 -53.49 22.12
C GLN A 27 -24.53 -53.48 20.61
N SER A 28 -25.58 -52.75 20.20
CA SER A 28 -26.02 -52.71 18.80
C SER A 28 -26.96 -51.52 18.56
N VAL A 29 -27.01 -51.01 17.33
CA VAL A 29 -27.97 -49.96 16.93
C VAL A 29 -29.42 -50.43 17.16
N LYS A 30 -29.71 -51.72 16.95
CA LYS A 30 -31.02 -52.30 17.27
C LYS A 30 -31.31 -52.23 18.77
N ALA A 31 -30.31 -52.47 19.62
CA ALA A 31 -30.44 -52.33 21.07
C ALA A 31 -30.67 -50.87 21.48
N ALA A 32 -29.97 -49.92 20.85
CA ALA A 32 -30.20 -48.50 21.06
C ALA A 32 -31.63 -48.08 20.68
N VAL A 33 -32.12 -48.54 19.53
CA VAL A 33 -33.47 -48.24 19.05
C VAL A 33 -34.54 -48.90 19.94
N SER A 34 -34.32 -50.11 20.43
CA SER A 34 -35.23 -50.76 21.41
C SER A 34 -35.32 -49.98 22.72
N LEU A 35 -34.23 -49.35 23.18
CA LEU A 35 -34.22 -48.53 24.39
C LEU A 35 -35.21 -47.34 24.31
N PHE A 36 -35.50 -46.86 23.10
CA PHE A 36 -36.47 -45.81 22.83
C PHE A 36 -37.82 -46.34 22.29
N GLY A 37 -37.84 -47.54 21.71
CA GLY A 37 -39.03 -48.15 21.10
C GLY A 37 -39.86 -49.03 22.05
N GLU A 38 -39.25 -49.57 23.11
CA GLU A 38 -39.92 -50.43 24.10
C GLU A 38 -40.03 -49.71 25.44
N VAL A 39 -40.78 -48.60 25.44
CA VAL A 39 -41.22 -47.90 26.66
C VAL A 39 -42.67 -48.30 26.95
N GLY A 40 -42.85 -49.49 27.52
CA GLY A 40 -43.91 -49.65 28.51
C GLY A 40 -43.61 -48.69 29.65
N SER A 41 -44.47 -47.69 29.84
CA SER A 41 -44.36 -46.59 30.82
C SER A 41 -43.60 -46.99 32.10
N PRO A 42 -42.40 -46.41 32.38
CA PRO A 42 -41.84 -46.48 33.72
C PRO A 42 -42.75 -45.64 34.63
N LYS A 43 -43.27 -46.28 35.68
CA LYS A 43 -43.87 -45.61 36.83
C LYS A 43 -43.01 -44.41 37.19
N SER A 44 -43.60 -43.23 37.09
CA SER A 44 -42.96 -41.93 37.21
C SER A 44 -42.22 -41.77 38.54
N SER A 45 -40.91 -41.93 38.56
CA SER A 45 -40.10 -40.90 39.22
C SER A 45 -40.34 -39.62 38.43
N PRO A 46 -40.71 -38.49 39.03
CA PRO A 46 -40.94 -37.28 38.27
C PRO A 46 -39.60 -36.83 37.70
N VAL A 47 -39.32 -37.22 36.44
CA VAL A 47 -38.48 -36.43 35.56
C VAL A 47 -39.12 -35.06 35.63
N ALA A 48 -38.46 -34.14 36.32
CA ALA A 48 -38.91 -32.77 36.48
C ALA A 48 -39.24 -32.27 35.07
N LYS A 49 -40.54 -32.17 34.77
CA LYS A 49 -41.03 -31.51 33.58
C LYS A 49 -40.49 -30.09 33.75
N LYS A 50 -39.40 -29.76 33.07
CA LYS A 50 -38.86 -28.39 33.08
C LYS A 50 -40.06 -27.50 32.90
N SER A 51 -40.31 -26.66 33.89
CA SER A 51 -41.47 -25.78 33.82
C SER A 51 -41.33 -24.94 32.54
N LYS A 52 -42.43 -24.58 31.89
CA LYS A 52 -42.40 -23.71 30.69
C LYS A 52 -41.61 -22.40 30.96
N ALA A 53 -41.38 -22.06 32.23
CA ALA A 53 -40.53 -20.96 32.66
C ALA A 53 -39.01 -21.27 32.53
N GLU A 54 -38.55 -22.46 32.93
CA GLU A 54 -37.15 -22.87 32.79
C GLU A 54 -36.69 -22.97 31.33
N GLU A 55 -37.54 -23.51 30.45
CA GLU A 55 -37.27 -23.55 29.01
C GLU A 55 -37.12 -22.15 28.41
N ARG A 56 -37.98 -21.20 28.81
CA ARG A 56 -37.87 -19.78 28.41
C ARG A 56 -36.64 -19.09 28.96
N VAL A 57 -36.15 -19.48 30.13
CA VAL A 57 -34.90 -18.93 30.69
C VAL A 57 -33.70 -19.41 29.87
N LEU A 58 -33.66 -20.70 29.52
CA LEU A 58 -32.61 -21.27 28.65
C LEU A 58 -32.61 -20.65 27.24
N GLU A 59 -33.79 -20.40 26.67
CA GLU A 59 -33.93 -19.72 25.38
C GLU A 59 -33.36 -18.30 25.43
N LYS A 60 -33.74 -17.52 26.46
CA LYS A 60 -33.24 -16.15 26.66
C LYS A 60 -31.73 -16.12 26.92
N GLU A 61 -31.21 -17.08 27.68
CA GLU A 61 -29.78 -17.21 27.93
C GLU A 61 -29.02 -17.53 26.65
N THR A 62 -29.56 -18.39 25.79
CA THR A 62 -28.98 -18.69 24.47
C THR A 62 -28.97 -17.44 23.60
N GLN A 63 -30.10 -16.71 23.54
CA GLN A 63 -30.19 -15.44 22.82
C GLN A 63 -29.19 -14.40 23.34
N HIS A 64 -29.03 -14.29 24.66
CA HIS A 64 -28.05 -13.40 25.27
C HIS A 64 -26.62 -13.74 24.83
N HIS A 65 -26.24 -15.01 24.83
CA HIS A 65 -24.92 -15.43 24.33
C HIS A 65 -24.73 -15.13 22.84
N MET A 66 -25.76 -15.29 22.02
CA MET A 66 -25.70 -14.92 20.60
C MET A 66 -25.50 -13.42 20.41
N MET A 67 -26.26 -12.59 21.14
CA MET A 67 -26.12 -11.13 21.08
C MET A 67 -24.72 -10.65 21.52
N LEU A 68 -24.13 -11.26 22.55
CA LEU A 68 -22.76 -10.95 22.96
C LEU A 68 -21.74 -11.28 21.87
N ARG A 69 -21.88 -12.42 21.20
CA ARG A 69 -21.02 -12.80 20.07
C ARG A 69 -21.15 -11.84 18.88
N GLU A 70 -22.38 -11.44 18.54
CA GLU A 70 -22.62 -10.45 17.49
C GLU A 70 -21.99 -9.10 17.84
N LEU A 71 -22.13 -8.67 19.10
CA LEU A 71 -21.54 -7.44 19.60
C LEU A 71 -20.01 -7.47 19.46
N ASP A 72 -19.36 -8.57 19.83
CA ASP A 72 -17.91 -8.72 19.66
C ASP A 72 -17.51 -8.74 18.18
N CYS A 73 -18.30 -9.37 17.31
CA CYS A 73 -18.09 -9.32 15.86
C CYS A 73 -18.13 -7.87 15.33
N TYR A 74 -19.12 -7.07 15.74
CA TYR A 74 -19.22 -5.67 15.35
C TYR A 74 -18.06 -4.83 15.89
N ARG A 75 -17.59 -5.10 17.12
CA ARG A 75 -16.40 -4.43 17.66
C ARG A 75 -15.15 -4.72 16.84
N ASP A 76 -14.98 -5.96 16.39
CA ASP A 76 -13.84 -6.35 15.57
C ASP A 76 -13.90 -5.69 14.18
N GLN A 77 -15.08 -5.66 13.57
CA GLN A 77 -15.32 -4.94 12.32
C GLN A 77 -15.05 -3.44 12.46
N LEU A 78 -15.50 -2.81 13.56
CA LEU A 78 -15.25 -1.41 13.83
C LEU A 78 -13.75 -1.12 13.94
N ARG A 79 -13.00 -1.91 14.72
CA ARG A 79 -11.54 -1.74 14.82
C ARG A 79 -10.85 -1.92 13.47
N SER A 80 -11.26 -2.92 12.68
CA SER A 80 -10.75 -3.12 11.33
C SER A 80 -11.03 -1.92 10.42
N ALA A 81 -12.26 -1.39 10.45
CA ALA A 81 -12.63 -0.21 9.66
C ALA A 81 -11.84 1.04 10.10
N GLU A 82 -11.64 1.24 11.41
CA GLU A 82 -10.86 2.36 11.94
C GLU A 82 -9.39 2.29 11.52
N THR A 83 -8.78 1.10 11.57
CA THR A 83 -7.40 0.90 11.11
C THR A 83 -7.26 1.14 9.60
N ALA A 84 -8.19 0.63 8.79
CA ALA A 84 -8.22 0.88 7.35
C ALA A 84 -8.38 2.37 7.03
N LYS A 85 -9.27 3.08 7.75
CA LYS A 85 -9.44 4.53 7.63
C LYS A 85 -8.16 5.29 7.99
N ALA A 86 -7.51 4.94 9.09
CA ALA A 86 -6.26 5.56 9.51
C ALA A 86 -5.14 5.36 8.47
N GLN A 87 -5.06 4.17 7.88
CA GLN A 87 -4.11 3.88 6.81
C GLN A 87 -4.40 4.70 5.54
N ALA A 88 -5.66 4.73 5.09
CA ALA A 88 -6.08 5.51 3.93
C ALA A 88 -5.78 7.01 4.11
N LEU A 89 -6.01 7.56 5.31
CA LEU A 89 -5.68 8.97 5.62
C LEU A 89 -4.17 9.25 5.54
N ARG A 90 -3.33 8.31 6.03
CA ARG A 90 -1.86 8.45 5.92
C ARG A 90 -1.41 8.41 4.47
N GLU A 91 -1.98 7.52 3.66
CA GLU A 91 -1.67 7.42 2.24
C GLU A 91 -2.12 8.66 1.47
N LEU A 92 -3.31 9.18 1.76
CA LEU A 92 -3.80 10.44 1.19
C LEU A 92 -2.86 11.61 1.52
N GLN A 93 -2.42 11.73 2.77
CA GLN A 93 -1.46 12.76 3.17
C GLN A 93 -0.12 12.62 2.43
N ARG A 94 0.37 11.41 2.22
CA ARG A 94 1.58 11.16 1.43
C ARG A 94 1.38 11.57 -0.02
N ALA A 95 0.27 11.17 -0.64
CA ALA A 95 -0.07 11.52 -2.01
C ALA A 95 -0.18 13.03 -2.21
N ASN A 96 -0.80 13.76 -1.28
CA ASN A 96 -0.89 15.22 -1.34
C ASN A 96 0.49 15.88 -1.28
N ARG A 97 1.39 15.43 -0.39
CA ARG A 97 2.77 15.95 -0.36
C ARG A 97 3.51 15.69 -1.67
N THR A 98 3.39 14.48 -2.22
CA THR A 98 4.00 14.18 -3.53
C THR A 98 3.41 15.04 -4.64
N LEU A 99 2.10 15.31 -4.61
CA LEU A 99 1.46 16.22 -5.57
C LEU A 99 2.03 17.63 -5.45
N GLU A 100 2.10 18.19 -4.25
CA GLU A 100 2.70 19.52 -4.00
C GLU A 100 4.15 19.58 -4.48
N GLU A 101 4.97 18.58 -4.17
CA GLU A 101 6.36 18.50 -4.64
C GLU A 101 6.48 18.47 -6.17
N LEU A 102 5.62 17.70 -6.84
CA LEU A 102 5.61 17.59 -8.30
C LEU A 102 5.12 18.88 -8.95
N THR A 103 4.08 19.52 -8.39
CA THR A 103 3.59 20.82 -8.85
C THR A 103 4.69 21.88 -8.75
N ASN A 104 5.38 21.96 -7.61
CA ASN A 104 6.49 22.91 -7.44
C ASN A 104 7.63 22.65 -8.44
N LYS A 105 7.99 21.38 -8.67
CA LYS A 105 9.00 21.02 -9.68
C LYS A 105 8.57 21.42 -11.09
N LEU A 106 7.29 21.25 -11.41
CA LEU A 106 6.74 21.62 -12.72
C LEU A 106 6.77 23.14 -12.93
N GLU A 107 6.43 23.91 -11.90
CA GLU A 107 6.50 25.37 -11.92
C GLU A 107 7.93 25.85 -12.19
N ILE A 108 8.91 25.34 -11.43
CA ILE A 108 10.34 25.67 -11.63
C ILE A 108 10.81 25.31 -13.05
N LEU A 109 10.42 24.14 -13.57
CA LEU A 109 10.77 23.72 -14.93
C LEU A 109 10.13 24.62 -16.00
N SER A 110 8.89 25.06 -15.75
CA SER A 110 8.18 25.98 -16.65
C SER A 110 8.87 27.35 -16.70
N GLU A 111 9.22 27.90 -15.55
CA GLU A 111 9.98 29.15 -15.44
C GLU A 111 11.35 29.04 -16.12
N SER A 112 12.08 27.96 -15.85
CA SER A 112 13.38 27.69 -16.47
C SER A 112 13.29 27.58 -17.99
N LYS A 113 12.26 26.90 -18.51
CA LYS A 113 11.99 26.82 -19.94
C LYS A 113 11.72 28.21 -20.53
N GLN A 114 10.90 29.02 -19.87
CA GLN A 114 10.57 30.36 -20.34
C GLN A 114 11.83 31.26 -20.40
N ALA A 115 12.66 31.23 -19.35
CA ALA A 115 13.94 31.93 -19.33
C ALA A 115 14.89 31.47 -20.45
N SER A 116 14.91 30.16 -20.77
CA SER A 116 15.71 29.64 -21.88
C SER A 116 15.21 30.11 -23.25
N ILE A 117 13.88 30.27 -23.42
CA ILE A 117 13.29 30.80 -24.66
C ILE A 117 13.71 32.27 -24.82
N GLU A 118 13.54 33.08 -23.79
CA GLU A 118 13.91 34.49 -23.79
C GLU A 118 15.40 34.69 -24.07
N ALA A 119 16.26 33.87 -23.47
CA ALA A 119 17.70 33.89 -23.74
C ALA A 119 18.03 33.55 -25.20
N ALA A 120 17.36 32.53 -25.77
CA ALA A 120 17.53 32.15 -27.17
C ALA A 120 17.05 33.25 -28.13
N GLU A 121 15.93 33.89 -27.83
CA GLU A 121 15.40 35.02 -28.60
C GLU A 121 16.35 36.22 -28.55
N ALA A 122 16.86 36.57 -27.36
CA ALA A 122 17.85 37.64 -27.19
C ALA A 122 19.15 37.35 -27.97
N ALA A 123 19.65 36.11 -27.92
CA ALA A 123 20.81 35.69 -28.70
C ALA A 123 20.57 35.81 -30.21
N ARG A 124 19.38 35.41 -30.67
CA ARG A 124 18.98 35.54 -32.07
C ARG A 124 18.93 37.01 -32.52
N ILE A 125 18.39 37.90 -31.69
CA ILE A 125 18.36 39.34 -31.98
C ILE A 125 19.79 39.88 -32.11
N ARG A 126 20.67 39.60 -31.13
CA ARG A 126 22.08 40.02 -31.18
C ARG A 126 22.82 39.50 -32.41
N THR A 127 22.54 38.27 -32.83
CA THR A 127 23.14 37.68 -34.04
C THR A 127 22.75 38.48 -35.28
N LYS A 128 21.48 38.84 -35.42
CA LYS A 128 21.00 39.67 -36.54
C LYS A 128 21.64 41.07 -36.55
N GLU A 129 21.71 41.72 -35.40
CA GLU A 129 22.36 43.03 -35.27
C GLU A 129 23.84 42.97 -35.69
N LEU A 130 24.55 41.91 -35.30
CA LEU A 130 25.94 41.70 -35.70
C LEU A 130 26.08 41.43 -37.21
N GLU A 131 25.19 40.64 -37.81
CA GLU A 131 25.15 40.39 -39.26
C GLU A 131 24.92 41.70 -40.05
N GLU A 132 24.00 42.54 -39.59
CA GLU A 132 23.75 43.86 -40.18
C GLU A 132 24.98 44.78 -40.09
N LEU A 133 25.62 44.85 -38.92
CA LEU A 133 26.86 45.61 -38.73
C LEU A 133 28.01 45.09 -39.59
N GLN A 134 28.14 43.76 -39.73
CA GLN A 134 29.14 43.15 -40.60
C GLN A 134 28.88 43.47 -42.07
N SER A 135 27.62 43.43 -42.51
CA SER A 135 27.23 43.82 -43.87
C SER A 135 27.55 45.28 -44.16
N LEU A 136 27.22 46.19 -43.23
CA LEU A 136 27.55 47.62 -43.35
C LEU A 136 29.07 47.84 -43.43
N ARG A 137 29.84 47.14 -42.59
CA ARG A 137 31.31 47.21 -42.61
C ARG A 137 31.87 46.70 -43.94
N ALA A 138 31.37 45.58 -44.45
CA ALA A 138 31.81 45.01 -45.72
C ALA A 138 31.52 45.95 -46.90
N GLN A 139 30.35 46.61 -46.91
CA GLN A 139 30.01 47.63 -47.90
C GLN A 139 30.97 48.82 -47.84
N GLN A 140 31.28 49.34 -46.64
CA GLN A 140 32.24 50.44 -46.49
C GLN A 140 33.65 50.08 -46.99
N VAL A 141 34.17 48.89 -46.64
CA VAL A 141 35.47 48.42 -47.12
C VAL A 141 35.48 48.32 -48.66
N THR A 142 34.41 47.78 -49.24
CA THR A 142 34.24 47.66 -50.69
C THR A 142 34.24 49.03 -51.36
N MET A 143 33.44 49.99 -50.85
CA MET A 143 33.40 51.36 -51.37
C MET A 143 34.76 52.02 -51.29
N ARG A 144 35.43 51.95 -50.14
CA ARG A 144 36.77 52.52 -49.93
C ARG A 144 37.80 51.95 -50.92
N GLY A 145 37.78 50.64 -51.17
CA GLY A 145 38.61 50.00 -52.20
C GLY A 145 38.35 50.56 -53.60
N LYS A 146 37.07 50.68 -54.01
CA LYS A 146 36.68 51.28 -55.30
C LYS A 146 37.19 52.72 -55.44
N TRP A 147 37.06 53.55 -54.41
CA TRP A 147 37.59 54.92 -54.40
C TRP A 147 39.11 54.96 -54.57
N THR A 148 39.85 54.06 -53.91
CA THR A 148 41.31 54.00 -54.05
C THR A 148 41.74 53.57 -55.46
N LEU A 149 41.03 52.63 -56.08
CA LEU A 149 41.30 52.18 -57.45
C LEU A 149 41.05 53.31 -58.46
N LYS A 150 39.91 54.00 -58.33
CA LYS A 150 39.55 55.15 -59.18
C LYS A 150 40.58 56.26 -59.11
N ARG A 151 41.15 56.51 -57.91
CA ARG A 151 42.19 57.52 -57.70
C ARG A 151 43.48 57.14 -58.42
N LYS A 152 43.95 55.89 -58.27
CA LYS A 152 45.14 55.40 -58.99
C LYS A 152 44.96 55.46 -60.51
N GLU A 153 43.77 55.13 -61.01
CA GLU A 153 43.46 55.22 -62.45
C GLU A 153 43.56 56.65 -62.97
N ASN A 154 43.06 57.63 -62.21
CA ASN A 154 43.17 59.06 -62.56
C ASN A 154 44.62 59.58 -62.53
N ASP A 155 45.44 59.14 -61.57
CA ASP A 155 46.86 59.53 -61.49
C ASP A 155 47.70 58.96 -62.66
N THR A 156 47.27 57.84 -63.26
CA THR A 156 47.96 57.22 -64.41
C THR A 156 47.51 57.72 -65.79
N ARG A 157 46.50 58.60 -65.89
CA ARG A 157 46.07 59.13 -67.19
C ARG A 157 47.06 60.21 -67.67
N PRO A 158 47.67 60.07 -68.87
CA PRO A 158 48.61 61.07 -69.37
C PRO A 158 47.88 62.39 -69.62
N VAL A 159 48.46 63.48 -69.13
CA VAL A 159 47.99 64.85 -69.38
C VAL A 159 48.06 65.09 -70.88
N ARG A 160 46.90 65.21 -71.53
CA ARG A 160 46.85 65.67 -72.93
C ARG A 160 47.38 67.10 -72.96
N GLN A 161 48.60 67.26 -73.44
CA GLN A 161 49.12 68.57 -73.85
C GLN A 161 48.48 68.89 -75.22
N ASN A 162 47.78 70.03 -75.25
CA ASN A 162 47.24 70.64 -76.48
C ASN A 162 48.37 71.19 -77.35
#